data_AF-A0A919L6D0-F1
#
_entry.id   AF-A0A919L6D0-F1
#
_cell.length_a   1.000
_cell.length_b   1.000
_cell.length_c   1.000
_cell.angle_alpha   90.00
_cell.angle_beta   90.00
_cell.angle_gamma   90.00
#
_symmetry.space_group_name_H-M   'P 1'
#
loop_
_entity.id
_entity.type
_entity.pdbx_description
1 polymer ?
#
loop_
_entity_poly.entity_id
_entity_poly.type
_entity_poly.pdbx_seq_one_letter_code
_entity_poly.pdbx_strand_id
1 'polypeptide(L)'
;MARLSRMGAPGADSVTRRQGTAAPPPCRFRAGSTTKVVTAAVVLQLAAEGRIDLGAPVQRYLPGLLTGAFAPIAVRQLLNHTSGIQAGDGLGDTFDEFYAHRFESLPPERVVASAVAKGPAFAAGTRQQYLNINHTILGLLVEKVTGRSFAAEAERRVLAPLGIRNTCFPGADPRIRGPHNQGYQAVTRPDGTTAFVDVTDWNQTDRFAAGDMISTTADLERLIVGLFRGRVVPEPQLSEMLFRTSPAPR
;
A
#
# COMPACT_ATOMS: atom_id res chain seq x y z
N MET A 1 -13.77 19.92 28.49
CA MET A 1 -12.42 19.40 28.17
C MET A 1 -12.54 18.33 27.11
N ALA A 2 -12.20 18.66 25.86
CA ALA A 2 -12.30 17.74 24.73
C ALA A 2 -11.08 16.81 24.70
N ARG A 3 -11.30 15.50 24.84
CA ARG A 3 -10.29 14.48 24.57
C ARG A 3 -10.16 14.34 23.04
N LEU A 4 -9.02 14.76 22.49
CA LEU A 4 -8.61 14.34 21.16
C LEU A 4 -8.34 12.83 21.20
N SER A 5 -9.18 12.05 20.51
CA SER A 5 -8.92 10.64 20.25
C SER A 5 -7.85 10.54 19.17
N ARG A 6 -6.67 10.01 19.52
CA ARG A 6 -5.63 9.65 18.56
C ARG A 6 -6.07 8.36 17.86
N MET A 7 -6.67 8.47 16.69
CA MET A 7 -6.81 7.37 15.75
C MET A 7 -5.45 7.11 15.09
N GLY A 8 -4.71 6.13 15.60
CA GLY A 8 -3.64 5.47 14.86
C GLY A 8 -4.23 4.22 14.22
N ALA A 9 -4.08 4.08 12.90
CA ALA A 9 -4.33 2.81 12.22
C ALA A 9 -3.51 1.69 12.88
N PRO A 10 -4.02 0.45 13.00
CA PRO A 10 -3.21 -0.67 13.44
C PRO A 10 -2.12 -0.91 12.39
N GLY A 11 -0.91 -0.46 12.72
CA GLY A 11 0.26 -0.55 11.88
C GLY A 11 1.51 -0.57 12.76
N ALA A 12 2.24 -1.68 12.64
CA ALA A 12 3.66 -1.84 12.95
C ALA A 12 4.11 -2.27 14.36
N ASP A 13 3.39 -3.18 15.03
CA ASP A 13 3.99 -4.00 16.09
C ASP A 13 3.78 -5.50 15.84
N SER A 14 4.27 -5.98 14.69
CA SER A 14 4.41 -7.41 14.45
C SER A 14 5.74 -7.90 15.05
N VAL A 15 5.68 -8.71 16.10
CA VAL A 15 6.88 -9.29 16.72
C VAL A 15 7.03 -10.72 16.21
N THR A 16 8.12 -11.03 15.51
CA THR A 16 8.53 -12.42 15.29
C THR A 16 8.98 -13.02 16.62
N ARG A 17 8.09 -13.76 17.29
CA ARG A 17 8.43 -14.44 18.54
C ARG A 17 9.09 -15.79 18.23
N ARG A 18 10.26 -16.01 18.82
CA ARG A 18 11.06 -17.22 18.70
C ARG A 18 10.39 -18.38 19.46
N GLN A 19 9.58 -19.20 18.78
CA GLN A 19 9.36 -20.59 19.19
C GLN A 19 10.30 -21.47 18.35
N GLY A 20 11.51 -21.69 18.87
CA GLY A 20 12.32 -22.88 18.57
C GLY A 20 13.09 -22.98 17.24
N THR A 21 12.59 -22.49 16.10
CA THR A 21 13.30 -22.70 14.82
C THR A 21 13.21 -21.49 13.89
N ALA A 22 14.36 -20.95 13.49
CA ALA A 22 14.41 -19.97 12.41
C ALA A 22 13.93 -20.65 11.12
N ALA A 23 12.98 -20.03 10.40
CA ALA A 23 12.63 -20.51 9.09
C ALA A 23 13.87 -20.39 8.16
N PRO A 24 14.27 -21.47 7.47
CA PRO A 24 15.48 -21.45 6.65
C PRO A 24 15.29 -20.46 5.48
N PRO A 25 16.31 -19.65 5.15
CA PRO A 25 16.26 -18.78 3.99
C PRO A 25 16.18 -19.60 2.68
N PRO A 26 15.48 -19.11 1.65
CA PRO A 26 14.68 -17.88 1.63
C PRO A 26 13.29 -18.09 2.26
N CYS A 27 13.03 -17.33 3.33
CA CYS A 27 11.77 -17.38 4.05
C CYS A 27 10.87 -16.20 3.64
N ARG A 28 9.63 -16.50 3.24
CA ARG A 28 8.67 -15.47 2.82
C ARG A 28 7.99 -14.81 4.01
N PHE A 29 7.56 -13.55 3.80
CA PHE A 29 6.76 -12.78 4.75
C PHE A 29 5.92 -11.74 4.01
N ARG A 30 4.89 -11.21 4.67
CA ARG A 30 4.12 -10.06 4.15
C ARG A 30 4.96 -8.80 4.25
N ALA A 31 5.26 -8.18 3.12
CA ALA A 31 6.10 -6.99 3.05
C ALA A 31 5.34 -5.68 3.33
N GLY A 32 4.01 -5.74 3.48
CA GLY A 32 3.19 -4.61 3.89
C GLY A 32 3.45 -3.37 3.00
N SER A 33 3.62 -2.21 3.65
CA SER A 33 3.81 -0.93 2.96
C SER A 33 5.00 -0.85 1.99
N THR A 34 5.95 -1.78 2.00
CA THR A 34 6.98 -1.86 0.96
C THR A 34 6.38 -2.06 -0.44
N THR A 35 5.17 -2.62 -0.53
CA THR A 35 4.35 -2.67 -1.75
C THR A 35 4.28 -1.33 -2.49
N LYS A 36 4.20 -0.21 -1.74
CA LYS A 36 4.09 1.14 -2.30
C LYS A 36 5.26 1.53 -3.18
N VAL A 37 6.45 0.98 -2.92
CA VAL A 37 7.64 1.20 -3.75
C VAL A 37 7.42 0.62 -5.15
N VAL A 38 6.83 -0.57 -5.24
CA VAL A 38 6.49 -1.22 -6.52
C VAL A 38 5.39 -0.44 -7.24
N THR A 39 4.35 -0.04 -6.51
CA THR A 39 3.24 0.76 -7.05
C THR A 39 3.74 2.08 -7.62
N ALA A 40 4.58 2.80 -6.88
CA ALA A 40 5.20 4.05 -7.34
C ALA A 40 6.05 3.82 -8.60
N ALA A 41 6.89 2.78 -8.63
CA ALA A 41 7.71 2.45 -9.79
C ALA A 41 6.86 2.20 -11.05
N VAL A 42 5.76 1.44 -10.94
CA VAL A 42 4.84 1.20 -12.07
C VAL A 42 4.20 2.49 -12.56
N VAL A 43 3.70 3.34 -11.66
CA VAL A 43 3.09 4.64 -12.02
C VAL A 43 4.10 5.55 -12.71
N LEU A 44 5.33 5.59 -12.21
CA LEU A 44 6.41 6.40 -12.76
C LEU A 44 6.89 5.90 -14.14
N GLN A 45 6.93 4.58 -14.37
CA GLN A 45 7.16 4.03 -15.71
C GLN A 45 6.05 4.45 -16.67
N LEU A 46 4.77 4.32 -16.27
CA LEU A 46 3.64 4.76 -17.08
C LEU A 46 3.68 6.26 -17.36
N ALA A 47 4.24 7.06 -16.45
CA ALA A 47 4.48 8.48 -16.69
C ALA A 47 5.60 8.74 -17.68
N ALA A 48 6.71 7.98 -17.60
CA ALA A 48 7.77 8.04 -18.60
C ALA A 48 7.26 7.62 -20.00
N GLU A 49 6.30 6.70 -20.07
CA GLU A 49 5.62 6.29 -21.30
C GLU A 49 4.57 7.32 -21.80
N GLY A 50 4.38 8.44 -21.10
CA GLY A 50 3.37 9.44 -21.45
C GLY A 50 1.92 9.00 -21.23
N ARG A 51 1.70 7.86 -20.56
CA ARG A 51 0.36 7.30 -20.30
C ARG A 51 -0.27 7.88 -19.05
N ILE A 52 0.55 8.33 -18.09
CA ILE A 52 0.14 9.04 -16.89
C ILE A 52 0.86 10.39 -16.85
N ASP A 53 0.10 11.47 -16.75
CA ASP A 53 0.63 12.78 -16.42
C ASP A 53 0.54 12.96 -14.91
N LEU A 54 1.69 13.08 -14.25
CA LEU A 54 1.77 13.21 -12.80
C LEU A 54 1.17 14.54 -12.28
N GLY A 55 1.10 15.57 -13.13
CA GLY A 55 0.47 16.85 -12.82
C GLY A 55 -1.03 16.89 -13.13
N ALA A 56 -1.52 15.97 -13.96
CA ALA A 56 -2.94 15.89 -14.29
C ALA A 56 -3.76 15.36 -13.11
N PRO A 57 -5.03 15.80 -12.98
CA PRO A 57 -5.91 15.29 -11.95
C PRO A 57 -6.22 13.81 -12.17
N VAL A 58 -6.21 13.02 -11.10
CA VAL A 58 -6.55 11.58 -11.15
C VAL A 58 -7.97 11.36 -11.69
N GLN A 59 -8.89 12.30 -11.45
CA GLN A 59 -10.25 12.29 -11.99
C GLN A 59 -10.30 12.24 -13.52
N ARG A 60 -9.25 12.71 -14.22
CA ARG A 60 -9.11 12.58 -15.68
C ARG A 60 -9.10 11.11 -16.11
N TYR A 61 -8.44 10.25 -15.33
CA TYR A 61 -8.26 8.83 -15.63
C TYR A 61 -9.37 7.97 -15.04
N LEU A 62 -9.84 8.34 -13.85
CA LEU A 62 -10.85 7.64 -13.07
C LEU A 62 -12.11 8.53 -12.90
N PRO A 63 -12.85 8.81 -14.00
CA PRO A 63 -14.03 9.66 -13.93
C PRO A 63 -15.09 9.05 -13.01
N GLY A 64 -15.69 9.87 -12.16
CA GLY A 64 -16.71 9.46 -11.19
C GLY A 64 -16.19 8.79 -9.93
N LEU A 65 -14.87 8.55 -9.80
CA LEU A 65 -14.30 7.96 -8.59
C LEU A 65 -14.37 8.91 -7.39
N LEU A 66 -14.06 10.19 -7.60
CA LEU A 66 -14.14 11.23 -6.57
C LEU A 66 -15.43 12.04 -6.75
N THR A 67 -16.08 12.40 -5.65
CA THR A 67 -17.28 13.26 -5.65
C THR A 67 -16.91 14.71 -5.97
N GLY A 68 -17.92 15.53 -6.30
CA GLY A 68 -17.74 16.97 -6.57
C GLY A 68 -17.21 17.79 -5.38
N ALA A 69 -17.13 17.20 -4.18
CA ALA A 69 -16.53 17.85 -3.01
C ALA A 69 -15.00 17.93 -3.08
N PHE A 70 -14.36 17.09 -3.91
CA PHE A 70 -12.91 17.10 -4.06
C PHE A 70 -12.50 18.06 -5.18
N ALA A 71 -11.60 18.99 -4.85
CA ALA A 71 -10.84 19.73 -5.87
C ALA A 71 -10.02 18.74 -6.75
N PRO A 72 -9.58 19.16 -7.95
CA PRO A 72 -8.70 18.33 -8.78
C PRO A 72 -7.46 17.86 -7.99
N ILE A 73 -7.23 16.54 -7.94
CA ILE A 73 -6.10 15.95 -7.19
C ILE A 73 -5.10 15.42 -8.19
N ALA A 74 -3.92 16.04 -8.28
CA ALA A 74 -2.86 15.57 -9.18
C ALA A 74 -2.40 14.15 -8.79
N VAL A 75 -2.06 13.32 -9.77
CA VAL A 75 -1.55 11.95 -9.50
C VAL A 75 -0.34 11.98 -8.57
N ARG A 76 0.54 12.99 -8.70
CA ARG A 76 1.68 13.21 -7.79
C ARG A 76 1.28 13.37 -6.32
N GLN A 77 0.12 13.96 -6.05
CA GLN A 77 -0.38 14.17 -4.68
C GLN A 77 -0.79 12.86 -4.01
N LEU A 78 -1.14 11.83 -4.80
CA LEU A 78 -1.33 10.47 -4.28
C LEU A 78 0.01 9.83 -3.92
N LEU A 79 1.01 9.93 -4.81
CA LEU A 79 2.35 9.36 -4.59
C LEU A 79 3.04 9.92 -3.34
N ASN A 80 2.92 11.23 -3.11
CA ASN A 80 3.58 11.90 -1.99
C ASN A 80 2.68 12.12 -0.76
N HIS A 81 1.50 11.50 -0.72
CA HIS A 81 0.57 11.55 0.40
C HIS A 81 0.04 12.95 0.75
N THR A 82 -0.20 13.81 -0.25
CA THR A 82 -0.78 15.15 -0.06
C THR A 82 -2.18 15.34 -0.66
N SER A 83 -2.88 14.25 -0.97
CA SER A 83 -4.19 14.30 -1.63
C SER A 83 -5.33 14.92 -0.81
N GLY A 84 -5.27 14.82 0.52
CA GLY A 84 -6.39 15.18 1.40
C GLY A 84 -7.51 14.14 1.47
N ILE A 85 -7.35 12.97 0.85
CA ILE A 85 -8.33 11.88 0.89
C ILE A 85 -8.23 11.14 2.23
N GLN A 86 -9.38 10.92 2.87
CA GLN A 86 -9.48 10.21 4.14
C GLN A 86 -9.23 8.70 4.00
N ALA A 87 -8.97 8.02 5.11
CA ALA A 87 -8.90 6.55 5.12
C ALA A 87 -10.28 5.96 4.77
N GLY A 88 -10.28 4.93 3.91
CA GLY A 88 -11.46 4.10 3.68
C GLY A 88 -11.81 3.27 4.90
N ASP A 89 -13.02 2.75 4.93
CA ASP A 89 -13.46 1.83 5.97
C ASP A 89 -12.71 0.50 5.83
N GLY A 90 -12.42 -0.13 6.98
CA GLY A 90 -11.92 -1.49 7.05
C GLY A 90 -13.04 -2.49 7.34
N LEU A 91 -12.65 -3.69 7.77
CA LEU A 91 -13.58 -4.73 8.23
C LEU A 91 -13.82 -4.66 9.75
N GLY A 92 -13.51 -3.54 10.38
CA GLY A 92 -13.66 -3.31 11.82
C GLY A 92 -13.02 -2.00 12.25
N ASP A 93 -13.29 -1.61 13.49
CA ASP A 93 -12.69 -0.44 14.15
C ASP A 93 -11.70 -0.87 15.26
N THR A 94 -11.81 -2.12 15.72
CA THR A 94 -10.95 -2.73 16.73
C THR A 94 -10.14 -3.90 16.18
N PHE A 95 -9.04 -4.26 16.85
CA PHE A 95 -8.26 -5.45 16.47
C PHE A 95 -9.13 -6.72 16.46
N ASP A 96 -10.01 -6.90 17.44
CA ASP A 96 -10.85 -8.10 17.55
C ASP A 96 -11.82 -8.23 16.38
N GLU A 97 -12.43 -7.13 15.94
CA GLU A 97 -13.30 -7.11 14.74
C GLU A 97 -12.49 -7.42 13.48
N PHE A 98 -11.36 -6.73 13.28
CA PHE A 98 -10.46 -7.02 12.15
C PHE A 98 -10.02 -8.49 12.14
N TYR A 99 -9.68 -9.04 13.30
CA TYR A 99 -9.26 -10.42 13.44
C TYR A 99 -10.41 -11.39 13.15
N ALA A 100 -11.62 -11.12 13.63
CA ALA A 100 -12.80 -11.94 13.34
C ALA A 100 -13.10 -12.00 11.84
N HIS A 101 -12.93 -10.89 11.12
CA HIS A 101 -13.19 -10.76 9.68
C HIS A 101 -11.96 -10.98 8.79
N ARG A 102 -10.81 -11.42 9.32
CA ARG A 102 -9.51 -11.47 8.62
C ARG A 102 -9.44 -12.31 7.33
N PHE A 103 -10.46 -13.12 7.05
CA PHE A 103 -10.53 -13.93 5.82
C PHE A 103 -11.52 -13.37 4.80
N GLU A 104 -12.32 -12.38 5.18
CA GLU A 104 -13.27 -11.73 4.29
C GLU A 104 -12.56 -10.84 3.28
N SER A 105 -13.16 -10.71 2.09
CA SER A 105 -12.63 -9.85 1.04
C SER A 105 -13.34 -8.49 1.09
N LEU A 106 -12.56 -7.44 1.24
CA LEU A 106 -12.99 -6.06 1.04
C LEU A 106 -12.34 -5.52 -0.25
N PRO A 107 -13.08 -5.36 -1.36
CA PRO A 107 -12.53 -4.90 -2.63
C PRO A 107 -12.00 -3.47 -2.54
N PRO A 108 -10.92 -3.12 -3.28
CA PRO A 108 -10.32 -1.79 -3.25
C PRO A 108 -11.30 -0.68 -3.64
N GLU A 109 -12.26 -0.94 -4.52
CA GLU A 109 -13.29 0.02 -4.93
C GLU A 109 -14.23 0.37 -3.77
N ARG A 110 -14.51 -0.58 -2.86
CA ARG A 110 -15.33 -0.35 -1.67
C ARG A 110 -14.57 0.46 -0.62
N VAL A 111 -13.27 0.19 -0.47
CA VAL A 111 -12.38 1.02 0.37
C VAL A 111 -12.32 2.45 -0.17
N VAL A 112 -12.25 2.63 -1.48
CA VAL A 112 -12.24 3.97 -2.09
C VAL A 112 -13.59 4.66 -1.97
N ALA A 113 -14.70 3.97 -2.22
CA ALA A 113 -16.03 4.56 -2.12
C ALA A 113 -16.32 5.09 -0.70
N SER A 114 -15.97 4.32 0.35
CA SER A 114 -16.13 4.76 1.74
C SER A 114 -15.24 5.95 2.08
N ALA A 115 -13.99 5.98 1.63
CA ALA A 115 -13.10 7.13 1.81
C ALA A 115 -13.68 8.40 1.16
N VAL A 116 -14.18 8.28 -0.06
CA VAL A 116 -14.72 9.40 -0.85
C VAL A 116 -16.03 9.92 -0.25
N ALA A 117 -16.87 9.04 0.30
CA ALA A 117 -18.11 9.43 0.98
C ALA A 117 -17.88 10.34 2.19
N LYS A 118 -16.71 10.26 2.84
CA LYS A 118 -16.33 11.12 3.98
C LYS A 118 -15.93 12.54 3.57
N GLY A 119 -15.69 12.80 2.28
CA GLY A 119 -15.20 14.08 1.77
C GLY A 119 -13.70 14.33 2.04
N PRO A 120 -13.16 15.49 1.64
CA PRO A 120 -11.75 15.83 1.86
C PRO A 120 -11.46 16.17 3.32
N ALA A 121 -10.38 15.64 3.88
CA ALA A 121 -9.87 16.05 5.20
C ALA A 121 -9.18 17.41 5.17
N PHE A 122 -8.57 17.76 4.04
CA PHE A 122 -7.90 19.03 3.78
C PHE A 122 -7.75 19.25 2.27
N ALA A 123 -7.43 20.47 1.86
CA ALA A 123 -7.20 20.79 0.45
C ALA A 123 -5.94 20.10 -0.10
N ALA A 124 -6.04 19.50 -1.28
CA ALA A 124 -4.93 18.77 -1.90
C ALA A 124 -3.66 19.65 -2.03
N GLY A 125 -2.50 19.09 -1.70
CA GLY A 125 -1.20 19.75 -1.72
C GLY A 125 -0.88 20.60 -0.48
N THR A 126 -1.83 20.83 0.43
CA THR A 126 -1.61 21.73 1.59
C THR A 126 -0.99 21.05 2.81
N ARG A 127 -1.14 19.72 2.93
CA ARG A 127 -0.62 18.92 4.06
C ARG A 127 -0.20 17.54 3.57
N GLN A 128 0.73 16.91 4.29
CA GLN A 128 1.09 15.52 4.06
C GLN A 128 0.47 14.62 5.13
N GLN A 129 -0.23 13.57 4.72
CA GLN A 129 -0.81 12.57 5.59
C GLN A 129 -0.66 11.18 4.98
N TYR A 130 0.22 10.37 5.56
CA TYR A 130 0.46 9.01 5.09
C TYR A 130 -0.79 8.16 5.25
N LEU A 131 -1.41 7.78 4.13
CA LEU A 131 -2.60 6.94 4.09
C LEU A 131 -2.55 5.95 2.93
N ASN A 132 -2.93 4.70 3.20
CA ASN A 132 -2.98 3.61 2.22
C ASN A 132 -3.88 3.93 1.03
N ILE A 133 -4.98 4.67 1.27
CA ILE A 133 -5.97 5.03 0.26
C ILE A 133 -5.36 5.61 -1.01
N ASN A 134 -4.29 6.38 -0.87
CA ASN A 134 -3.58 6.98 -2.00
C ASN A 134 -3.03 5.91 -2.95
N HIS A 135 -2.44 4.86 -2.40
CA HIS A 135 -1.84 3.78 -3.18
C HIS A 135 -2.88 2.76 -3.65
N THR A 136 -3.99 2.60 -2.93
CA THR A 136 -5.17 1.89 -3.44
C THR A 136 -5.69 2.55 -4.72
N ILE A 137 -5.84 3.87 -4.73
CA ILE A 137 -6.27 4.63 -5.92
C ILE A 137 -5.21 4.56 -7.04
N LEU A 138 -3.91 4.61 -6.72
CA LEU A 138 -2.85 4.43 -7.71
C LEU A 138 -2.87 3.03 -8.35
N GLY A 139 -3.20 1.98 -7.58
CA GLY A 139 -3.43 0.64 -8.12
C GLY A 139 -4.56 0.63 -9.14
N LEU A 140 -5.72 1.20 -8.79
CA LEU A 140 -6.87 1.31 -9.70
C LEU A 140 -6.54 2.16 -10.95
N LEU A 141 -5.72 3.21 -10.79
CA LEU A 141 -5.22 4.03 -11.90
C LEU A 141 -4.38 3.20 -12.87
N VAL A 142 -3.46 2.37 -12.36
CA VAL A 142 -2.65 1.45 -13.16
C VAL A 142 -3.56 0.50 -13.95
N GLU A 143 -4.54 -0.12 -13.29
CA GLU A 143 -5.46 -1.04 -13.97
C GLU A 143 -6.27 -0.35 -15.06
N LYS A 144 -6.79 0.84 -14.76
CA LYS A 144 -7.56 1.64 -15.72
C LYS A 144 -6.75 2.04 -16.95
N VAL A 145 -5.52 2.52 -16.75
CA VAL A 145 -4.66 3.00 -17.83
C VAL A 145 -4.12 1.84 -18.68
N THR A 146 -3.90 0.67 -18.06
CA THR A 146 -3.25 -0.48 -18.72
C THR A 146 -4.20 -1.56 -19.23
N GLY A 147 -5.41 -1.66 -18.68
CA GLY A 147 -6.33 -2.76 -18.93
C GLY A 147 -5.87 -4.10 -18.34
N ARG A 148 -4.87 -4.09 -17.46
CA ARG A 148 -4.28 -5.27 -16.82
C ARG A 148 -4.35 -5.13 -15.31
N SER A 149 -4.39 -6.24 -14.58
CA SER A 149 -4.37 -6.16 -13.12
C SER A 149 -3.09 -5.51 -12.61
N PHE A 150 -3.16 -4.89 -11.44
CA PHE A 150 -2.00 -4.28 -10.80
C PHE A 150 -0.88 -5.31 -10.59
N ALA A 151 -1.23 -6.52 -10.12
CA ALA A 151 -0.30 -7.61 -9.93
C ALA A 151 0.43 -8.01 -11.24
N ALA A 152 -0.28 -8.06 -12.37
CA ALA A 152 0.32 -8.38 -13.66
C ALA A 152 1.28 -7.28 -14.14
N GLU A 153 0.96 -6.01 -13.93
CA GLU A 153 1.86 -4.91 -14.27
C GLU A 153 3.07 -4.84 -13.33
N ALA A 154 2.88 -5.08 -12.03
CA ALA A 154 3.99 -5.17 -11.07
C ALA A 154 4.97 -6.30 -11.42
N GLU A 155 4.45 -7.49 -11.76
CA GLU A 155 5.24 -8.62 -12.24
C GLU A 155 6.04 -8.24 -13.50
N ARG A 156 5.34 -7.76 -14.54
CA ARG A 156 5.91 -7.46 -15.86
C ARG A 156 6.96 -6.36 -15.83
N ARG A 157 6.70 -5.32 -15.03
CA ARG A 157 7.45 -4.06 -15.06
C ARG A 157 8.55 -3.95 -14.02
N VAL A 158 8.41 -4.68 -12.91
CA VAL A 158 9.31 -4.54 -11.76
C VAL A 158 9.91 -5.88 -11.38
N LEU A 159 9.10 -6.91 -11.11
CA LEU A 159 9.61 -8.16 -10.56
C LEU A 159 10.45 -8.94 -11.60
N ALA A 160 9.89 -9.18 -12.79
CA ALA A 160 10.57 -9.94 -13.83
C ALA A 160 11.87 -9.26 -14.34
N PRO A 161 11.91 -7.93 -14.64
CA PRO A 161 13.14 -7.26 -15.06
C PRO A 161 14.26 -7.27 -14.01
N LEU A 162 13.92 -7.36 -12.71
CA LEU A 162 14.88 -7.43 -11.62
C LEU A 162 15.25 -8.87 -11.23
N GLY A 163 14.65 -9.87 -11.89
CA GLY A 163 14.87 -11.28 -11.57
C GLY A 163 14.37 -11.66 -10.17
N ILE A 164 13.34 -10.96 -9.67
CA ILE A 164 12.68 -11.22 -8.40
C ILE A 164 11.71 -12.40 -8.60
N ARG A 165 11.85 -13.48 -7.81
CA ARG A 165 11.13 -14.75 -8.05
C ARG A 165 10.35 -15.29 -6.85
N ASN A 166 10.56 -14.74 -5.66
CA ASN A 166 9.89 -15.15 -4.42
C ASN A 166 9.00 -14.04 -3.88
N THR A 167 8.50 -13.18 -4.76
CA THR A 167 7.62 -12.07 -4.45
C THR A 167 6.35 -12.20 -5.26
N CYS A 168 5.19 -11.97 -4.64
CA CYS A 168 3.90 -12.06 -5.31
C CYS A 168 2.85 -11.16 -4.65
N PHE A 169 1.73 -11.02 -5.35
CA PHE A 169 0.52 -10.32 -4.91
C PHE A 169 -0.60 -11.36 -4.79
N PRO A 170 -0.94 -11.81 -3.57
CA PRO A 170 -1.81 -12.98 -3.37
C PRO A 170 -3.29 -12.71 -3.64
N GLY A 171 -3.69 -11.44 -3.79
CA GLY A 171 -5.10 -11.06 -3.87
C GLY A 171 -5.85 -11.52 -2.63
N ALA A 172 -6.93 -12.27 -2.84
CA ALA A 172 -7.78 -12.77 -1.75
C ALA A 172 -7.25 -14.05 -1.05
N ASP A 173 -6.17 -14.69 -1.52
CA ASP A 173 -5.61 -15.86 -0.82
C ASP A 173 -5.01 -15.41 0.52
N PRO A 174 -5.57 -15.81 1.67
CA PRO A 174 -5.09 -15.33 2.95
C PRO A 174 -3.77 -15.99 3.33
N ARG A 175 -3.24 -16.97 2.59
CA ARG A 175 -2.09 -17.77 3.01
C ARG A 175 -0.77 -17.29 2.40
N ILE A 176 0.33 -17.61 3.08
CA ILE A 176 1.68 -17.51 2.51
C ILE A 176 2.11 -18.89 2.01
N ARG A 177 2.33 -19.06 0.70
CA ARG A 177 2.74 -20.35 0.12
C ARG A 177 4.25 -20.56 0.22
N GLY A 178 4.67 -21.79 0.53
CA GLY A 178 6.08 -22.19 0.68
C GLY A 178 6.66 -21.86 2.06
N PRO A 179 7.98 -22.03 2.30
CA PRO A 179 8.61 -21.68 3.57
C PRO A 179 8.41 -20.19 3.94
N HIS A 180 7.83 -19.92 5.11
CA HIS A 180 7.49 -18.57 5.55
C HIS A 180 7.56 -18.41 7.08
N ASN A 181 7.67 -17.16 7.51
CA ASN A 181 7.65 -16.80 8.93
C ASN A 181 6.21 -16.72 9.41
N GLN A 182 5.97 -17.12 10.65
CA GLN A 182 4.74 -16.77 11.35
C GLN A 182 4.75 -15.28 11.74
N GLY A 183 3.64 -14.61 11.52
CA GLY A 183 3.41 -13.24 11.96
C GLY A 183 2.59 -13.23 13.24
N TYR A 184 3.01 -12.46 14.25
CA TYR A 184 2.23 -12.28 15.47
C TYR A 184 1.96 -10.81 15.73
N GLN A 185 0.72 -10.48 16.07
CA GLN A 185 0.32 -9.16 16.55
C GLN A 185 0.36 -9.15 18.07
N ALA A 186 1.03 -8.15 18.67
CA ALA A 186 0.93 -7.89 20.09
C ALA A 186 -0.42 -7.23 20.42
N VAL A 187 -1.15 -7.78 21.38
CA VAL A 187 -2.47 -7.30 21.82
C VAL A 187 -2.45 -7.15 23.34
N THR A 188 -2.82 -5.97 23.83
CA THR A 188 -2.97 -5.72 25.27
C THR A 188 -4.34 -6.22 25.72
N ARG A 189 -4.35 -7.14 26.69
CA ARG A 189 -5.57 -7.68 27.30
C ARG A 189 -6.13 -6.72 28.37
N PRO A 190 -7.41 -6.88 28.76
CA PRO A 190 -8.02 -6.07 29.82
C PRO A 190 -7.31 -6.16 31.18
N ASP A 191 -6.62 -7.27 31.45
CA ASP A 191 -5.80 -7.48 32.66
C ASP A 191 -4.41 -6.81 32.60
N GLY A 192 -4.12 -6.06 31.53
CA GLY A 192 -2.85 -5.37 31.31
C GLY A 192 -1.73 -6.24 30.74
N THR A 193 -1.96 -7.54 30.51
CA THR A 193 -0.95 -8.43 29.93
C THR A 193 -0.90 -8.33 28.40
N THR A 194 0.25 -8.59 27.80
CA THR A 194 0.39 -8.66 26.33
C THR A 194 0.26 -10.10 25.84
N ALA A 195 -0.69 -10.33 24.94
CA ALA A 195 -0.81 -11.56 24.17
C ALA A 195 -0.19 -11.39 22.78
N PHE A 196 0.34 -12.47 22.23
CA PHE A 196 0.77 -12.54 20.83
C PHE A 196 -0.22 -13.39 20.06
N VAL A 197 -0.98 -12.77 19.17
CA VAL A 197 -2.01 -13.42 18.34
C VAL A 197 -1.41 -13.74 16.98
N ASP A 198 -1.52 -14.99 16.53
CA ASP A 198 -1.05 -15.40 15.20
C ASP A 198 -1.91 -14.73 14.11
N VAL A 199 -1.26 -13.94 13.25
CA VAL A 199 -1.86 -13.19 12.14
C VAL A 199 -1.17 -13.55 10.81
N THR A 200 -0.58 -14.74 10.73
CA THR A 200 0.13 -15.22 9.54
C THR A 200 -0.79 -15.26 8.32
N ASP A 201 -1.96 -15.88 8.50
CA ASP A 201 -2.99 -15.97 7.48
C ASP A 201 -3.98 -14.82 7.62
N TRP A 202 -4.02 -13.97 6.60
CA TRP A 202 -4.83 -12.75 6.57
C TRP A 202 -5.07 -12.32 5.12
N ASN A 203 -6.33 -12.09 4.76
CA ASN A 203 -6.73 -11.59 3.45
C ASN A 203 -6.43 -10.08 3.35
N GLN A 204 -5.59 -9.70 2.38
CA GLN A 204 -5.07 -8.32 2.25
C GLN A 204 -5.72 -7.54 1.11
N THR A 205 -6.91 -7.92 0.63
CA THR A 205 -7.59 -7.20 -0.46
C THR A 205 -7.90 -5.75 -0.12
N ASP A 206 -8.09 -5.43 1.16
CA ASP A 206 -8.29 -4.05 1.65
C ASP A 206 -7.02 -3.19 1.51
N ARG A 207 -5.84 -3.83 1.50
CA ARG A 207 -4.54 -3.18 1.30
C ARG A 207 -4.17 -3.10 -0.17
N PHE A 208 -4.42 -4.15 -0.96
CA PHE A 208 -4.16 -4.18 -2.41
C PHE A 208 -2.78 -3.57 -2.74
N ALA A 209 -2.67 -2.72 -3.77
CA ALA A 209 -1.47 -1.99 -4.19
C ALA A 209 -0.84 -1.06 -3.11
N ALA A 210 -1.45 -0.94 -1.92
CA ALA A 210 -0.85 -0.25 -0.78
C ALA A 210 -0.08 -1.19 0.16
N GLY A 211 -0.30 -2.52 0.13
CA GLY A 211 0.29 -3.40 1.13
C GLY A 211 0.16 -4.93 1.02
N ASP A 212 -0.40 -5.49 -0.05
CA ASP A 212 -0.67 -6.94 -0.13
C ASP A 212 0.54 -7.81 -0.51
N MET A 213 1.68 -7.22 -0.88
CA MET A 213 2.86 -7.96 -1.35
C MET A 213 3.43 -8.93 -0.31
N ILE A 214 3.72 -10.15 -0.75
CA ILE A 214 4.54 -11.14 -0.05
C ILE A 214 5.92 -11.14 -0.70
N SER A 215 7.00 -11.18 0.08
CA SER A 215 8.36 -11.16 -0.44
C SER A 215 9.36 -11.90 0.46
N THR A 216 10.64 -11.82 0.11
CA THR A 216 11.78 -12.29 0.90
C THR A 216 12.80 -11.17 1.06
N THR A 217 13.69 -11.24 2.05
CA THR A 217 14.72 -10.22 2.24
C THR A 217 15.62 -10.06 1.00
N ALA A 218 15.99 -11.17 0.37
CA ALA A 218 16.82 -11.19 -0.84
C ALA A 218 16.13 -10.57 -2.07
N ASP A 219 14.81 -10.68 -2.17
CA ASP A 219 14.05 -10.02 -3.24
C ASP A 219 13.84 -8.54 -2.96
N LEU A 220 13.60 -8.15 -1.70
CA LEU A 220 13.51 -6.74 -1.33
C LEU A 220 14.84 -6.00 -1.54
N GLU A 221 15.98 -6.66 -1.30
CA GLU A 221 17.29 -6.13 -1.64
C GLU A 221 17.42 -5.89 -3.15
N ARG A 222 17.03 -6.87 -3.99
CA ARG A 222 17.03 -6.72 -5.46
C ARG A 222 16.13 -5.57 -5.91
N LEU A 223 14.96 -5.40 -5.28
CA LEU A 223 14.04 -4.30 -5.55
C LEU A 223 14.72 -2.95 -5.30
N ILE A 224 15.29 -2.75 -4.11
CA ILE A 224 15.93 -1.50 -3.71
C ILE A 224 17.15 -1.20 -4.60
N VAL A 225 18.06 -2.17 -4.76
CA VAL A 225 19.25 -2.01 -5.61
C VAL A 225 18.87 -1.75 -7.06
N GLY A 226 17.87 -2.46 -7.58
CA GLY A 226 17.38 -2.29 -8.95
C GLY A 226 16.76 -0.90 -9.18
N LEU A 227 15.96 -0.44 -8.22
CA LEU A 227 15.34 0.89 -8.25
C LEU A 227 16.40 2.00 -8.26
N PHE A 228 17.32 2.00 -7.29
CA PHE A 228 18.34 3.05 -7.18
C PHE A 228 19.39 3.02 -8.29
N ARG A 229 19.54 1.89 -8.99
CA ARG A 229 20.35 1.80 -10.22
C ARG A 229 19.58 2.21 -11.49
N GLY A 230 18.35 2.71 -11.37
CA GLY A 230 17.54 3.15 -12.50
C GLY A 230 17.09 2.02 -13.44
N ARG A 231 17.10 0.76 -13.00
CA ARG A 231 16.77 -0.39 -13.87
C ARG A 231 15.28 -0.51 -14.20
N VAL A 232 14.44 0.01 -13.31
CA VAL A 232 12.97 -0.07 -13.43
C VAL A 232 12.29 1.29 -13.43
N VAL A 233 12.97 2.37 -13.06
CA VAL A 233 12.43 3.73 -13.16
C VAL A 233 13.48 4.59 -13.85
N PRO A 234 13.16 5.24 -14.98
CA PRO A 234 14.11 6.13 -15.66
C PRO A 234 14.54 7.29 -14.76
N GLU A 235 15.77 7.77 -14.92
CA GLU A 235 16.40 8.75 -14.03
C GLU A 235 15.55 10.02 -13.76
N PRO A 236 14.87 10.65 -14.74
CA PRO A 236 14.06 11.83 -14.46
C PRO A 236 12.91 11.52 -13.50
N GLN A 237 12.25 10.38 -13.67
CA GLN A 237 11.16 9.93 -12.79
C GLN A 237 11.67 9.40 -11.46
N LEU A 238 12.87 8.82 -11.41
CA LEU A 238 13.49 8.42 -10.15
C LEU A 238 13.86 9.65 -9.31
N SER A 239 14.35 10.71 -9.94
CA SER A 239 14.61 11.98 -9.27
C SER A 239 13.32 12.60 -8.72
N GLU A 240 12.23 12.53 -9.49
CA GLU A 240 10.89 12.91 -9.03
C GLU A 240 10.44 12.09 -7.82
N MET A 241 10.70 10.77 -7.80
CA MET A 241 10.37 9.88 -6.69
C MET A 241 11.13 10.22 -5.41
N LEU A 242 12.41 10.58 -5.52
CA LEU A 242 13.33 10.70 -4.38
C LEU A 242 13.38 12.11 -3.80
N PHE A 243 13.34 13.14 -4.66
CA PHE A 243 13.76 14.48 -4.26
C PHE A 243 12.65 15.52 -4.34
N ARG A 244 11.51 15.22 -4.97
CA ARG A 244 10.36 16.13 -4.92
C ARG A 244 9.54 15.92 -3.66
N THR A 245 10.04 16.51 -2.57
CA THR A 245 9.21 16.80 -1.41
C THR A 245 8.16 17.84 -1.78
N SER A 246 6.96 17.72 -1.22
CA SER A 246 5.95 18.78 -1.30
C SER A 246 6.57 20.12 -0.90
N PRO A 247 6.15 21.26 -1.49
CA PRO A 247 6.58 22.54 -0.96
C PRO A 247 6.21 22.55 0.52
N ALA A 248 7.16 22.85 1.40
CA ALA A 248 6.82 23.14 2.78
C ALA A 248 5.72 24.22 2.77
N PRO A 249 4.66 24.09 3.57
CA PRO A 249 3.70 25.18 3.70
C PRO A 249 4.47 26.44 4.08
N ARG A 250 4.32 27.51 3.28
CA ARG A 250 4.81 28.84 3.62
C ARG A 250 4.04 29.38 4.82
#